data_AF-A0A3B5M2M7-F1
#
_entry.id   AF-A0A3B5M2M7-F1
#
_cell.length_a   1.000
_cell.length_b   1.000
_cell.length_c   1.000
_cell.angle_alpha   90.00
_cell.angle_beta   90.00
_cell.angle_gamma   90.00
#
_symmetry.space_group_name_H-M   'P 1'
#
loop_
_entity.id
_entity.type
_entity.pdbx_description
1 polymer ?
#
loop_
_entity_poly.entity_id
_entity_poly.type
_entity_poly.pdbx_seq_one_letter_code
_entity_poly.pdbx_strand_id
1 'polypeptide(L)'
;SGDFPTEQVHAALHHGGLYNRPFLESFEETPMLVAVLTYMGYGILTVFGYLRDFLRHWKIERCHIAREKEEQKDFVPLYQDFENFYTRNLYMRIRDNWNRPICSVPGAKMDLVDRVSHDYNWTFEYTGRTVKAVINLGSYNYLGFAENTGRCADAAAEVSMVYGVGVASTRQEIGNLDIHEEMENLLARFLGVESAMAFGMGFATNSMNIPALTGKGCLILSDELNHASLVLGARLSGSTIRVFKHNNMQSLEKLLREAIVHGQPRTHRPWKKILIMVEGIYR
;
A
#
# COMPACT_ATOMS: atom_id res chain seq x y z
N SER A 1 30.78 36.49 -17.90
CA SER A 1 31.36 35.18 -17.55
C SER A 1 30.56 34.61 -16.39
N GLY A 2 29.72 33.63 -16.69
CA GLY A 2 28.83 32.99 -15.74
C GLY A 2 27.90 32.05 -16.48
N ASP A 3 28.48 31.03 -17.12
CA ASP A 3 27.76 29.95 -17.76
C ASP A 3 27.04 29.12 -16.68
N PHE A 4 25.71 29.05 -16.77
CA PHE A 4 24.94 28.01 -16.11
C PHE A 4 24.80 26.84 -17.10
N PRO A 5 25.12 25.60 -16.70
CA PRO A 5 25.02 24.47 -17.62
C PRO A 5 23.55 24.13 -17.88
N THR A 6 23.13 24.28 -19.13
CA THR A 6 21.88 23.70 -19.65
C THR A 6 22.03 22.18 -19.72
N GLU A 7 21.44 21.47 -18.74
CA GLU A 7 21.19 20.03 -18.84
C GLU A 7 20.14 19.78 -19.93
N GLN A 8 20.54 19.08 -20.99
CA GLN A 8 19.65 18.61 -22.04
C GLN A 8 18.81 17.44 -21.52
N VAL A 9 17.53 17.71 -21.21
CA VAL A 9 16.53 16.68 -20.95
C VAL A 9 15.96 16.23 -22.29
N HIS A 10 16.22 14.97 -22.66
CA HIS A 10 15.59 14.33 -23.82
C HIS A 10 14.10 14.08 -23.56
N ALA A 11 13.24 14.94 -24.09
CA ALA A 11 11.80 14.73 -24.10
C ALA A 11 11.44 13.59 -25.08
N ALA A 12 10.89 12.50 -24.55
CA ALA A 12 10.27 11.45 -25.35
C ALA A 12 8.98 11.98 -26.01
N LEU A 13 8.81 11.71 -27.31
CA LEU A 13 7.65 12.09 -28.10
C LEU A 13 6.38 11.41 -27.56
N HIS A 14 5.52 12.18 -26.90
CA HIS A 14 4.21 11.72 -26.41
C HIS A 14 3.14 11.84 -27.49
N HIS A 15 2.63 10.71 -27.98
CA HIS A 15 1.31 10.65 -28.60
C HIS A 15 0.25 10.49 -27.49
N GLY A 16 -0.49 11.57 -27.19
CA GLY A 16 -1.62 11.54 -26.25
C GLY A 16 -1.88 12.91 -25.60
N GLY A 17 -2.84 13.65 -26.15
CA GLY A 17 -3.08 15.08 -25.89
C GLY A 17 -3.60 15.50 -24.51
N LEU A 18 -3.39 14.72 -23.45
CA LEU A 18 -3.79 15.07 -22.07
C LEU A 18 -2.62 15.57 -21.20
N TYR A 19 -1.37 15.34 -21.62
CA TYR A 19 -0.17 15.66 -20.82
C TYR A 19 0.85 16.53 -21.59
N ASN A 20 0.37 17.58 -22.27
CA ASN A 20 1.23 18.48 -23.07
C ASN A 20 2.04 19.52 -22.25
N ARG A 21 1.91 19.52 -20.91
CA ARG A 21 2.74 20.38 -20.03
C ARG A 21 3.74 19.51 -19.29
N PRO A 22 5.04 19.91 -19.22
CA PRO A 22 5.98 19.25 -18.34
C PRO A 22 5.44 19.37 -16.91
N PHE A 23 5.16 18.21 -16.31
CA PHE A 23 4.68 18.11 -14.94
C PHE A 23 5.87 18.33 -14.01
N LEU A 24 6.08 19.60 -13.64
CA LEU A 24 7.12 20.02 -12.69
C LEU A 24 6.58 19.86 -11.27
N GLU A 25 6.72 18.66 -10.72
CA GLU A 25 6.37 18.38 -9.33
C GLU A 25 7.62 18.54 -8.46
N SER A 26 7.73 19.68 -7.77
CA SER A 26 8.79 19.93 -6.80
C SER A 26 8.31 19.53 -5.41
N PHE A 27 8.68 18.33 -4.95
CA PHE A 27 8.52 17.97 -3.55
C PHE A 27 9.65 18.58 -2.72
N GLU A 28 9.30 19.22 -1.61
CA GLU A 28 10.26 19.75 -0.66
C GLU A 28 11.02 18.59 0.00
N GLU A 29 12.36 18.60 -0.08
CA GLU A 29 13.15 17.59 0.61
C GLU A 29 12.98 17.74 2.13
N THR A 30 12.81 16.62 2.82
CA THR A 30 12.62 16.63 4.28
C THR A 30 13.79 17.34 4.94
N PRO A 31 13.56 18.45 5.68
CA PRO A 31 14.63 19.16 6.35
C PRO A 31 15.38 18.21 7.29
N MET A 32 16.72 18.24 7.25
CA MET A 32 17.57 17.33 8.04
C MET A 32 17.23 17.35 9.54
N LEU A 33 16.84 18.52 10.07
CA LEU A 33 16.41 18.66 11.45
C LEU A 33 15.18 17.77 11.75
N VAL A 34 14.19 17.77 10.87
CA VAL A 34 12.96 16.97 11.04
C VAL A 34 13.33 15.49 11.03
N ALA A 35 14.14 15.04 10.06
CA ALA A 35 14.59 13.66 10.00
C ALA A 35 15.32 13.24 11.28
N VAL A 36 16.28 14.03 11.76
CA VAL A 36 17.03 13.76 13.00
C VAL A 36 16.11 13.70 14.21
N LEU A 37 15.20 14.65 14.37
CA LEU A 37 14.24 14.67 15.48
C LEU A 37 13.31 13.44 15.44
N THR A 38 12.85 13.03 14.25
CA THR A 38 12.03 11.83 14.08
C THR A 38 12.78 10.57 14.49
N TYR A 39 14.02 10.38 14.02
CA TYR A 39 14.83 9.22 14.40
C TYR A 39 15.18 9.23 15.89
N MET A 40 15.50 10.39 16.46
CA MET A 40 15.75 10.54 17.89
C MET A 40 14.50 10.19 18.70
N GLY A 41 13.32 10.66 18.29
CA GLY A 41 12.05 10.32 18.92
C GLY A 41 11.78 8.81 18.90
N TYR A 42 12.01 8.16 17.75
CA TYR A 42 11.88 6.71 17.63
C TYR A 42 12.86 5.95 18.54
N GLY A 43 14.12 6.41 18.61
CA GLY A 43 15.14 5.86 19.50
C GLY A 43 14.74 5.97 20.97
N ILE A 44 14.30 7.15 21.41
CA ILE A 44 13.85 7.39 22.79
C ILE A 44 12.67 6.47 23.12
N LEU A 45 11.63 6.42 22.27
CA LEU A 45 10.46 5.57 22.50
C LEU A 45 10.83 4.08 22.57
N THR A 46 11.79 3.64 21.75
CA THR A 46 12.27 2.26 21.76
C THR A 46 13.01 1.93 23.05
N VAL A 47 13.92 2.80 23.51
CA VAL A 47 14.64 2.61 24.78
C VAL A 47 13.67 2.55 25.96
N PHE A 48 12.70 3.46 26.02
CA PHE A 48 11.66 3.44 27.06
C PHE A 48 10.76 2.20 26.96
N GLY A 49 10.48 1.71 25.76
CA GLY A 49 9.76 0.46 25.55
C GLY A 49 10.49 -0.74 26.17
N TYR A 50 11.79 -0.87 25.91
CA TYR A 50 12.59 -1.96 26.49
C TYR A 50 12.74 -1.84 28.00
N LEU A 51 12.90 -0.63 28.53
CA LEU A 51 12.92 -0.38 29.97
C LEU A 51 11.62 -0.84 30.63
N ARG A 52 10.46 -0.55 30.02
CA ARG A 52 9.16 -0.99 30.54
C ARG A 52 8.99 -2.50 30.49
N ASP A 53 9.43 -3.14 29.41
CA ASP A 53 9.42 -4.60 29.33
C ASP A 53 10.31 -5.24 30.39
N PHE A 54 11.47 -4.65 30.67
CA PHE A 54 12.30 -5.02 31.81
C PHE A 54 11.54 -4.87 33.14
N LEU A 55 10.92 -3.71 33.41
CA LEU A 55 10.14 -3.51 34.64
C LEU A 55 8.97 -4.51 34.78
N ARG A 56 8.34 -4.91 33.66
CA ARG A 56 7.28 -5.94 33.63
C ARG A 56 7.81 -7.34 33.89
N HIS A 57 9.02 -7.64 33.43
CA HIS A 57 9.70 -8.90 33.75
C HIS A 57 9.92 -9.03 35.27
N TRP A 58 10.28 -7.93 35.93
CA TRP A 58 10.44 -7.85 37.38
C TRP A 58 9.12 -7.61 38.15
N LYS A 59 7.97 -7.70 37.48
CA LYS A 59 6.61 -7.50 38.03
C LYS A 59 6.38 -6.13 38.72
N ILE A 60 7.20 -5.13 38.41
CA ILE A 60 7.05 -3.75 38.90
C ILE A 60 5.90 -3.06 38.15
N GLU A 61 5.77 -3.32 36.84
CA GLU A 61 4.70 -2.79 36.01
C GLU A 61 3.72 -3.89 35.58
N ARG A 62 2.42 -3.57 35.56
CA ARG A 62 1.37 -4.50 35.10
C ARG A 62 1.39 -4.63 33.57
N CYS A 63 1.22 -5.85 33.10
CA CYS A 63 1.10 -6.16 31.68
C CYS A 63 -0.38 -6.35 31.34
N HIS A 64 -0.98 -5.40 30.64
CA HIS A 64 -2.40 -5.43 30.26
C HIS A 64 -2.68 -6.32 29.03
N ILE A 65 -1.64 -6.79 28.34
CA ILE A 65 -1.79 -7.67 27.17
C ILE A 65 -2.17 -9.08 27.62
N ALA A 66 -3.06 -9.71 26.85
CA ALA A 66 -3.34 -11.14 27.00
C ALA A 66 -2.03 -11.91 26.84
N ARG A 67 -1.71 -12.76 27.83
CA ARG A 67 -0.59 -13.69 27.74
C ARG A 67 -1.12 -15.02 27.24
N GLU A 68 -0.36 -15.66 26.37
CA GLU A 68 -0.65 -17.04 25.97
C GLU A 68 -0.68 -17.93 27.21
N LYS A 69 -1.64 -18.87 27.22
CA LYS A 69 -1.71 -19.88 28.27
C LYS A 69 -0.45 -20.74 28.20
N GLU A 70 -0.03 -21.31 29.33
CA GLU A 70 1.16 -22.17 29.37
C GLU A 70 1.08 -23.34 28.40
N GLU A 71 -0.11 -23.92 28.25
CA GLU A 71 -0.42 -25.01 27.31
C GLU A 71 -0.24 -24.63 25.83
N GLN A 72 -0.14 -23.34 25.51
CA GLN A 72 -0.06 -22.83 24.14
C GLN A 72 1.34 -22.34 23.75
N LYS A 73 2.31 -22.38 24.67
CA LYS A 73 3.67 -21.88 24.43
C LYS A 73 4.47 -22.71 23.41
N ASP A 74 4.04 -23.95 23.15
CA ASP A 74 4.68 -24.83 22.18
C ASP A 74 4.24 -24.54 20.73
N PHE A 75 3.22 -23.69 20.53
CA PHE A 75 2.80 -23.27 19.20
C PHE A 75 3.70 -22.18 18.64
N VAL A 76 3.78 -22.10 17.31
CA VAL A 76 4.50 -21.01 16.63
C VAL A 76 3.79 -19.69 16.96
N PRO A 77 4.52 -18.68 17.48
CA PRO A 77 3.93 -17.39 17.80
C PRO A 77 3.26 -16.77 16.56
N LEU A 78 2.06 -16.20 16.75
CA LEU A 78 1.32 -15.53 15.68
C LEU A 78 2.01 -14.25 15.20
N TYR A 79 2.76 -13.60 16.09
CA TYR A 79 3.42 -12.32 15.84
C TYR A 79 4.92 -12.44 16.05
N GLN A 80 5.68 -11.67 15.30
CA GLN A 80 7.12 -11.54 15.54
C GLN A 80 7.38 -10.78 16.85
N ASP A 81 8.53 -11.02 17.48
CA ASP A 81 8.90 -10.39 18.75
C ASP A 81 8.85 -8.87 18.70
N PHE A 82 9.28 -8.29 17.57
CA PHE A 82 9.26 -6.85 17.38
C PHE A 82 7.83 -6.29 17.24
N GLU A 83 6.93 -7.00 16.56
CA GLU A 83 5.52 -6.59 16.44
C GLU A 83 4.83 -6.61 17.80
N ASN A 84 5.12 -7.63 18.63
CA ASN A 84 4.64 -7.72 20.00
C ASN A 84 5.16 -6.55 20.85
N PHE A 85 6.45 -6.24 20.74
CA PHE A 85 7.06 -5.09 21.39
C PHE A 85 6.41 -3.77 20.97
N TYR A 86 6.30 -3.54 19.66
CA TYR A 86 5.73 -2.34 19.08
C TYR A 86 4.27 -2.16 19.51
N THR A 87 3.47 -3.23 19.42
CA THR A 87 2.06 -3.20 19.79
C THR A 87 1.90 -2.79 21.25
N ARG A 88 2.63 -3.48 22.14
CA ARG A 88 2.51 -3.34 23.59
C ARG A 88 3.00 -2.00 24.13
N ASN A 89 4.06 -1.45 23.54
CA ASN A 89 4.76 -0.28 24.10
C ASN A 89 4.48 1.02 23.34
N LEU A 90 4.29 0.94 22.03
CA LEU A 90 4.07 2.08 21.16
C LEU A 90 2.61 2.14 20.71
N TYR A 91 2.18 1.21 19.86
CA TYR A 91 0.90 1.25 19.14
C TYR A 91 -0.28 1.57 20.06
N MET A 92 -0.42 0.85 21.18
CA MET A 92 -1.57 1.03 22.07
C MET A 92 -1.74 2.48 22.54
N ARG A 93 -0.63 3.21 22.76
CA ARG A 93 -0.67 4.61 23.22
C ARG A 93 -1.13 5.57 22.14
N ILE A 94 -0.78 5.30 20.89
CA ILE A 94 -1.01 6.19 19.76
C ILE A 94 -2.26 5.80 18.96
N ARG A 95 -2.85 4.60 19.22
CA ARG A 95 -4.01 4.08 18.50
C ARG A 95 -5.23 4.99 18.48
N ASP A 96 -5.38 5.84 19.50
CA ASP A 96 -6.51 6.77 19.53
C ASP A 96 -6.46 7.83 18.42
N ASN A 97 -5.28 8.10 17.85
CA ASN A 97 -5.15 9.08 16.76
C ASN A 97 -5.74 8.58 15.43
N TRP A 98 -5.83 7.27 15.20
CA TRP A 98 -6.30 6.69 13.93
C TRP A 98 -7.46 5.72 14.05
N ASN A 99 -7.62 5.02 15.18
CA ASN A 99 -8.69 4.03 15.36
C ASN A 99 -9.93 4.63 16.01
N ARG A 100 -10.32 5.85 15.62
CA ARG A 100 -11.52 6.50 16.19
C ARG A 100 -12.77 5.89 15.57
N PRO A 101 -13.75 5.44 16.37
CA PRO A 101 -14.96 4.87 15.84
C PRO A 101 -15.79 5.98 15.19
N ILE A 102 -16.28 5.70 13.99
CA ILE A 102 -17.21 6.58 13.29
C ILE A 102 -18.64 6.10 13.52
N CYS A 103 -19.61 7.02 13.57
CA CYS A 103 -21.04 6.71 13.68
C CYS A 103 -21.88 7.33 12.56
N SER A 104 -21.22 7.81 11.50
CA SER A 104 -21.85 8.20 10.24
C SER A 104 -21.20 7.47 9.07
N VAL A 105 -21.73 7.76 7.89
CA VAL A 105 -21.11 7.43 6.61
C VAL A 105 -19.69 8.00 6.54
N PRO A 106 -18.70 7.25 6.02
CA PRO A 106 -17.31 7.72 5.84
C PRO A 106 -17.18 8.65 4.62
N GLY A 107 -18.02 9.68 4.57
CA GLY A 107 -18.04 10.70 3.52
C GLY A 107 -16.90 11.71 3.65
N ALA A 108 -17.02 12.82 2.91
CA ALA A 108 -16.09 13.95 3.03
C ALA A 108 -16.07 14.55 4.45
N LYS A 109 -17.22 14.47 5.14
CA LYS A 109 -17.35 14.71 6.56
C LYS A 109 -17.91 13.48 7.23
N MET A 110 -17.47 13.21 8.45
CA MET A 110 -17.95 12.10 9.26
C MET A 110 -18.17 12.51 10.71
N ASP A 111 -18.96 11.72 11.41
CA ASP A 111 -19.23 11.88 12.83
C ASP A 111 -18.40 10.87 13.61
N LEU A 112 -17.65 11.36 14.60
CA LEU A 112 -16.83 10.53 15.48
C LEU A 112 -17.54 10.28 16.80
N VAL A 113 -17.49 9.04 17.24
CA VAL A 113 -17.87 8.65 18.59
C VAL A 113 -16.78 9.14 19.54
N ASP A 114 -17.15 10.02 20.45
CA ASP A 114 -16.23 10.54 21.47
C ASP A 114 -15.99 9.46 22.54
N ARG A 115 -14.75 9.39 23.02
CA ARG A 115 -14.32 8.37 23.97
C ARG A 115 -13.17 8.88 24.81
N VAL A 116 -13.09 8.39 26.04
CA VAL A 116 -11.99 8.70 26.96
C VAL A 116 -11.31 7.41 27.36
N SER A 117 -10.00 7.49 27.59
CA SER A 117 -9.23 6.40 28.18
C SER A 117 -8.50 6.91 29.41
N HIS A 118 -8.48 6.08 30.45
CA HIS A 118 -7.78 6.34 31.71
C HIS A 118 -6.56 5.45 31.90
N ASP A 119 -6.27 4.58 30.92
CA ASP A 119 -5.25 3.53 31.04
C ASP A 119 -4.29 3.51 29.85
N TYR A 120 -3.98 4.69 29.27
CA TYR A 120 -3.14 4.83 28.08
C TYR A 120 -3.69 4.10 26.86
N ASN A 121 -4.99 4.30 26.60
CA ASN A 121 -5.71 3.74 25.47
C ASN A 121 -5.74 2.21 25.48
N TRP A 122 -5.68 1.53 26.62
CA TRP A 122 -5.89 0.06 26.67
C TRP A 122 -7.38 -0.28 26.64
N THR A 123 -8.17 0.48 27.37
CA THR A 123 -9.63 0.48 27.34
C THR A 123 -10.16 1.87 26.98
N PHE A 124 -11.40 1.90 26.50
CA PHE A 124 -12.09 3.13 26.16
C PHE A 124 -13.48 3.11 26.77
N GLU A 125 -13.86 4.23 27.37
CA GLU A 125 -15.20 4.48 27.87
C GLU A 125 -15.93 5.41 26.90
N TYR A 126 -17.16 5.04 26.56
CA TYR A 126 -18.00 5.85 25.70
C TYR A 126 -18.56 7.04 26.48
N THR A 127 -18.34 8.25 26.00
CA THR A 127 -18.77 9.48 26.71
C THR A 127 -20.23 9.85 26.46
N GLY A 128 -20.94 9.13 25.58
CA GLY A 128 -22.28 9.52 25.10
C GLY A 128 -22.26 10.67 24.08
N ARG A 129 -21.10 11.30 23.87
CA ARG A 129 -20.96 12.44 22.96
C ARG A 129 -20.57 11.97 21.57
N THR A 130 -20.99 12.75 20.57
CA THR A 130 -20.54 12.61 19.19
C THR A 130 -19.94 13.93 18.73
N VAL A 131 -18.75 13.87 18.15
CA VAL A 131 -18.14 15.02 17.45
C VAL A 131 -18.63 14.99 16.02
N LYS A 132 -19.49 15.95 15.68
CA LYS A 132 -20.17 15.99 14.38
C LYS A 132 -19.30 16.64 13.30
N ALA A 133 -19.48 16.18 12.07
CA ALA A 133 -18.98 16.83 10.86
C ALA A 133 -17.46 17.09 10.84
N VAL A 134 -16.66 16.15 11.35
CA VAL A 134 -15.19 16.22 11.21
C VAL A 134 -14.80 15.97 9.76
N ILE A 135 -13.73 16.62 9.31
CA ILE A 135 -13.23 16.45 7.94
C ILE A 135 -12.51 15.10 7.83
N ASN A 136 -12.89 14.30 6.84
CA ASN A 136 -12.26 13.02 6.57
C ASN A 136 -11.05 13.21 5.64
N LEU A 137 -9.85 13.26 6.23
CA LEU A 137 -8.57 13.29 5.51
C LEU A 137 -7.90 11.92 5.42
N GLY A 138 -8.54 10.87 5.96
CA GLY A 138 -7.97 9.53 6.09
C GLY A 138 -8.46 8.52 5.04
N SER A 139 -9.29 8.94 4.09
CA SER A 139 -9.88 8.04 3.09
C SER A 139 -9.60 8.50 1.66
N TYR A 140 -9.56 7.55 0.74
CA TYR A 140 -9.44 7.78 -0.70
C TYR A 140 -10.78 8.12 -1.37
N ASN A 141 -11.79 8.56 -0.60
CA ASN A 141 -13.15 8.81 -1.10
C ASN A 141 -13.26 10.16 -1.84
N TYR A 142 -12.33 10.47 -2.74
CA TYR A 142 -12.30 11.73 -3.47
C TYR A 142 -13.50 11.93 -4.39
N LEU A 143 -14.07 10.84 -4.91
CA LEU A 143 -15.21 10.83 -5.82
C LEU A 143 -16.57 10.71 -5.10
N GLY A 144 -16.58 10.61 -3.76
CA GLY A 144 -17.82 10.50 -2.99
C GLY A 144 -18.57 9.17 -3.16
N PHE A 145 -17.87 8.10 -3.54
CA PHE A 145 -18.47 6.76 -3.71
C PHE A 145 -18.88 6.09 -2.39
N ALA A 146 -18.31 6.52 -1.25
CA ALA A 146 -18.67 5.95 0.04
C ALA A 146 -19.95 6.54 0.66
N GLU A 147 -20.67 7.42 -0.06
CA GLU A 147 -21.92 8.01 0.43
C GLU A 147 -23.07 6.98 0.42
N ASN A 148 -23.99 7.07 1.38
CA ASN A 148 -25.15 6.17 1.46
C ASN A 148 -26.37 6.65 0.65
N THR A 149 -26.27 7.82 0.03
CA THR A 149 -27.33 8.44 -0.74
C THR A 149 -26.75 9.07 -2.01
N GLY A 150 -27.60 9.25 -3.01
CA GLY A 150 -27.24 9.87 -4.27
C GLY A 150 -26.84 8.84 -5.33
N ARG A 151 -26.46 9.37 -6.50
CA ARG A 151 -26.39 8.61 -7.76
C ARG A 151 -25.61 7.29 -7.66
N CYS A 152 -24.52 7.25 -6.91
CA CYS A 152 -23.71 6.04 -6.80
C CYS A 152 -24.39 4.96 -5.95
N ALA A 153 -24.95 5.34 -4.80
CA ALA A 153 -25.70 4.43 -3.94
C ALA A 153 -26.99 3.94 -4.61
N ASP A 154 -27.71 4.84 -5.27
CA ASP A 154 -28.95 4.53 -5.98
C ASP A 154 -28.69 3.57 -7.15
N ALA A 155 -27.67 3.83 -7.96
CA ALA A 155 -27.27 2.95 -9.06
C ALA A 155 -26.80 1.58 -8.55
N ALA A 156 -26.02 1.53 -7.46
CA ALA A 156 -25.61 0.27 -6.86
C ALA A 156 -26.81 -0.56 -6.37
N ALA A 157 -27.80 0.08 -5.75
CA ALA A 157 -29.03 -0.57 -5.31
C ALA A 157 -29.87 -1.09 -6.49
N GLU A 158 -30.05 -0.28 -7.55
CA GLU A 158 -30.77 -0.67 -8.75
C GLU A 158 -30.13 -1.88 -9.45
N VAL A 159 -28.81 -1.82 -9.68
CA VAL A 159 -28.06 -2.92 -10.30
C VAL A 159 -28.13 -4.18 -9.43
N SER A 160 -28.07 -4.05 -8.10
CA SER A 160 -28.21 -5.19 -7.18
C SER A 160 -29.59 -5.84 -7.25
N MET A 161 -30.65 -5.08 -7.55
CA MET A 161 -31.99 -5.64 -7.77
C MET A 161 -32.10 -6.42 -9.09
N VAL A 162 -31.32 -6.05 -10.10
CA VAL A 162 -31.31 -6.72 -11.42
C VAL A 162 -30.44 -7.98 -11.39
N TYR A 163 -29.21 -7.88 -10.88
CA TYR A 163 -28.22 -8.97 -10.92
C TYR A 163 -28.17 -9.82 -9.64
N GLY A 164 -28.78 -9.34 -8.56
CA GLY A 164 -28.65 -9.94 -7.23
C GLY A 164 -27.37 -9.53 -6.51
N VAL A 165 -27.24 -9.98 -5.26
CA VAL A 165 -26.12 -9.64 -4.36
C VAL A 165 -24.99 -10.67 -4.34
N GLY A 166 -25.11 -11.74 -5.14
CA GLY A 166 -24.16 -12.84 -5.12
C GLY A 166 -24.09 -13.57 -6.46
N VAL A 167 -22.87 -13.86 -6.88
CA VAL A 167 -22.59 -14.76 -7.99
C VAL A 167 -22.28 -16.14 -7.43
N ALA A 168 -22.95 -17.17 -7.94
CA ALA A 168 -22.83 -18.54 -7.42
C ALA A 168 -21.50 -19.24 -7.79
N SER A 169 -20.63 -18.58 -8.53
CA SER A 169 -19.32 -19.07 -8.99
C SER A 169 -18.42 -17.89 -9.39
N THR A 170 -17.12 -18.16 -9.55
CA THR A 170 -16.13 -17.14 -9.88
C THR A 170 -16.09 -16.83 -11.38
N ARG A 171 -15.56 -15.66 -11.74
CA ARG A 171 -15.35 -15.27 -13.16
C ARG A 171 -14.54 -16.31 -13.95
N GLN A 172 -13.62 -17.03 -13.28
CA GLN A 172 -12.79 -18.05 -13.91
C GLN A 172 -13.59 -19.28 -14.36
N GLU A 173 -14.64 -19.64 -13.62
CA GLU A 173 -15.42 -20.86 -13.86
C GLU A 173 -16.63 -20.62 -14.75
N ILE A 174 -17.39 -19.55 -14.49
CA ILE A 174 -18.67 -19.29 -15.16
C ILE A 174 -18.61 -18.11 -16.14
N GLY A 175 -17.49 -17.39 -16.19
CA GLY A 175 -17.28 -16.25 -17.07
C GLY A 175 -17.75 -14.92 -16.48
N ASN A 176 -17.88 -13.92 -17.36
CA ASN A 176 -18.23 -12.56 -17.00
C ASN A 176 -19.74 -12.31 -17.06
N LEU A 177 -20.16 -11.24 -16.40
CA LEU A 177 -21.48 -10.63 -16.62
C LEU A 177 -21.29 -9.50 -17.63
N ASP A 178 -22.34 -9.17 -18.37
CA ASP A 178 -22.40 -8.01 -19.26
C ASP A 178 -22.01 -6.70 -18.54
N ILE A 179 -22.45 -6.50 -17.29
CA ILE A 179 -22.06 -5.31 -16.51
C ILE A 179 -20.56 -5.23 -16.22
N HIS A 180 -19.86 -6.37 -16.10
CA HIS A 180 -18.41 -6.39 -15.95
C HIS A 180 -17.72 -5.90 -17.23
N GLU A 181 -18.19 -6.38 -18.39
CA GLU A 181 -17.66 -5.98 -19.70
C GLU A 181 -17.95 -4.51 -19.99
N GLU A 182 -19.15 -4.01 -19.64
CA GLU A 182 -19.49 -2.59 -19.79
C GLU A 182 -18.55 -1.71 -18.98
N MET A 183 -18.31 -2.05 -17.71
CA MET A 183 -17.40 -1.32 -16.83
C MET A 183 -15.96 -1.36 -17.36
N GLU A 184 -15.45 -2.53 -17.76
CA GLU A 184 -14.10 -2.69 -18.30
C GLU A 184 -13.91 -1.89 -19.59
N ASN A 185 -14.91 -1.89 -20.49
CA ASN A 185 -14.90 -1.08 -21.70
C ASN A 185 -14.97 0.43 -21.40
N LEU A 186 -15.76 0.84 -20.41
CA LEU A 186 -15.82 2.23 -19.97
C LEU A 186 -14.46 2.71 -19.44
N LEU A 187 -13.80 1.88 -18.61
CA LEU A 187 -12.46 2.17 -18.09
C LEU A 187 -11.41 2.23 -19.20
N ALA A 188 -11.44 1.29 -20.15
CA ALA A 188 -10.53 1.29 -21.29
C ALA A 188 -10.65 2.58 -22.11
N ARG A 189 -11.90 3.01 -22.41
CA ARG A 189 -12.18 4.29 -23.08
C ARG A 189 -11.72 5.50 -22.27
N PHE A 190 -11.96 5.49 -20.96
CA PHE A 190 -11.57 6.59 -20.07
C PHE A 190 -10.04 6.76 -20.00
N LEU A 191 -9.31 5.64 -19.91
CA LEU A 191 -7.85 5.64 -19.85
C LEU A 191 -7.18 5.78 -21.22
N GLY A 192 -7.93 5.63 -22.32
CA GLY A 192 -7.39 5.66 -23.68
C GLY A 192 -6.52 4.44 -24.02
N VAL A 193 -6.83 3.28 -23.44
CA VAL A 193 -6.10 2.00 -23.67
C VAL A 193 -6.95 1.02 -24.45
N GLU A 194 -6.32 0.02 -25.07
CA GLU A 194 -7.00 -0.97 -25.91
C GLU A 194 -7.98 -1.86 -25.13
N SER A 195 -7.65 -2.16 -23.87
CA SER A 195 -8.46 -3.01 -23.00
C SER A 195 -8.13 -2.74 -21.53
N ALA A 196 -9.08 -2.97 -20.64
CA ALA A 196 -8.91 -2.87 -19.20
C ALA A 196 -9.54 -4.11 -18.53
N MET A 197 -9.01 -4.48 -17.37
CA MET A 197 -9.53 -5.59 -16.57
C MET A 197 -9.68 -5.14 -15.12
N ALA A 198 -10.80 -5.49 -14.49
CA ALA A 198 -11.10 -5.13 -13.12
C ALA A 198 -10.87 -6.30 -12.15
N PHE A 199 -10.24 -5.98 -11.02
CA PHE A 199 -9.96 -6.93 -9.94
C PHE A 199 -10.58 -6.40 -8.65
N GLY A 200 -11.24 -7.28 -7.88
CA GLY A 200 -11.94 -6.90 -6.65
C GLY A 200 -11.02 -6.54 -5.46
N MET A 201 -9.70 -6.75 -5.58
CA MET A 201 -8.75 -6.45 -4.51
C MET A 201 -7.45 -5.89 -5.10
N GLY A 202 -7.12 -4.64 -4.73
CA GLY A 202 -5.95 -3.93 -5.27
C GLY A 202 -4.61 -4.63 -4.98
N PHE A 203 -4.44 -5.26 -3.82
CA PHE A 203 -3.23 -6.03 -3.52
C PHE A 203 -3.10 -7.26 -4.45
N ALA A 204 -4.20 -7.96 -4.69
CA ALA A 204 -4.24 -9.14 -5.55
C ALA A 204 -3.99 -8.82 -7.02
N THR A 205 -4.36 -7.61 -7.47
CA THR A 205 -4.07 -7.13 -8.84
C THR A 205 -2.60 -7.28 -9.20
N ASN A 206 -1.69 -6.94 -8.29
CA ASN A 206 -0.27 -7.07 -8.55
C ASN A 206 0.22 -8.50 -8.29
N SER A 207 -0.11 -9.03 -7.09
CA SER A 207 0.49 -10.27 -6.63
C SER A 207 0.09 -11.49 -7.46
N MET A 208 -1.10 -11.50 -8.07
CA MET A 208 -1.60 -12.62 -8.86
C MET A 208 -1.33 -12.49 -10.37
N ASN A 209 -1.21 -11.27 -10.91
CA ASN A 209 -1.02 -11.08 -12.36
C ASN A 209 0.46 -11.12 -12.79
N ILE A 210 1.40 -10.66 -11.95
CA ILE A 210 2.83 -10.73 -12.29
C ILE A 210 3.30 -12.17 -12.61
N PRO A 211 2.88 -13.20 -11.84
CA PRO A 211 3.16 -14.60 -12.18
C PRO A 211 2.58 -15.08 -13.51
N ALA A 212 1.51 -14.45 -14.01
CA ALA A 212 0.95 -14.79 -15.33
C ALA A 212 1.80 -14.18 -16.48
N LEU A 213 2.48 -13.05 -16.23
CA LEU A 213 3.29 -12.35 -17.22
C LEU A 213 4.73 -12.87 -17.31
N THR A 214 5.27 -13.38 -16.21
CA THR A 214 6.69 -13.75 -16.07
C THR A 214 6.84 -15.06 -15.30
N GLY A 215 7.94 -15.77 -15.55
CA GLY A 215 8.21 -17.03 -14.86
C GLY A 215 9.65 -17.51 -15.03
N LYS A 216 9.90 -18.81 -14.86
CA LYS A 216 11.26 -19.39 -14.98
C LYS A 216 11.96 -18.99 -16.28
N GLY A 217 13.16 -18.43 -16.15
CA GLY A 217 13.96 -17.90 -17.27
C GLY A 217 13.63 -16.47 -17.68
N CYS A 218 12.77 -15.78 -16.93
CA CYS A 218 12.54 -14.33 -17.03
C CYS A 218 13.33 -13.59 -15.94
N LEU A 219 13.58 -12.31 -16.19
CA LEU A 219 14.18 -11.37 -15.24
C LEU A 219 13.15 -10.31 -14.86
N ILE A 220 13.04 -10.02 -13.56
CA ILE A 220 12.32 -8.89 -13.02
C ILE A 220 13.36 -7.91 -12.45
N LEU A 221 13.36 -6.68 -12.96
CA LEU A 221 14.07 -5.55 -12.38
C LEU A 221 13.09 -4.78 -11.52
N SER A 222 13.19 -4.93 -10.20
CA SER A 222 12.29 -4.29 -9.24
C SER A 222 12.95 -3.05 -8.65
N ASP A 223 12.20 -1.97 -8.55
CA ASP A 223 12.58 -0.84 -7.71
C ASP A 223 12.70 -1.26 -6.23
N GLU A 224 13.61 -0.60 -5.49
CA GLU A 224 13.83 -0.88 -4.06
C GLU A 224 12.67 -0.43 -3.16
N LEU A 225 11.85 0.54 -3.59
CA LEU A 225 10.70 1.05 -2.84
C LEU A 225 9.35 0.60 -3.41
N ASN A 226 9.33 -0.46 -4.24
CA ASN A 226 8.10 -1.08 -4.69
C ASN A 226 7.25 -1.59 -3.52
N HIS A 227 5.93 -1.43 -3.61
CA HIS A 227 5.00 -1.90 -2.59
C HIS A 227 5.01 -3.41 -2.45
N ALA A 228 4.64 -3.87 -1.25
CA ALA A 228 4.65 -5.29 -0.89
C ALA A 228 3.86 -6.18 -1.86
N SER A 229 2.82 -5.66 -2.52
CA SER A 229 2.02 -6.40 -3.50
C SER A 229 2.82 -6.77 -4.76
N LEU A 230 3.64 -5.84 -5.28
CA LEU A 230 4.55 -6.08 -6.39
C LEU A 230 5.65 -7.05 -5.98
N VAL A 231 6.25 -6.86 -4.81
CA VAL A 231 7.31 -7.72 -4.29
C VAL A 231 6.82 -9.16 -4.14
N LEU A 232 5.60 -9.35 -3.61
CA LEU A 232 5.00 -10.67 -3.49
C LEU A 232 4.75 -11.28 -4.87
N GLY A 233 4.17 -10.55 -5.82
CA GLY A 233 3.93 -11.05 -7.17
C GLY A 233 5.21 -11.46 -7.90
N ALA A 234 6.27 -10.65 -7.77
CA ALA A 234 7.58 -10.99 -8.31
C ALA A 234 8.12 -12.29 -7.71
N ARG A 235 8.02 -12.48 -6.39
CA ARG A 235 8.45 -13.71 -5.70
C ARG A 235 7.64 -14.92 -6.14
N LEU A 236 6.32 -14.78 -6.29
CA LEU A 236 5.43 -15.86 -6.71
C LEU A 236 5.68 -16.29 -8.17
N SER A 237 6.17 -15.39 -9.02
CA SER A 237 6.46 -15.72 -10.43
C SER A 237 7.56 -16.79 -10.61
N GLY A 238 8.46 -16.95 -9.64
CA GLY A 238 9.65 -17.80 -9.80
C GLY A 238 10.65 -17.29 -10.84
N SER A 239 10.53 -16.02 -11.27
CA SER A 239 11.51 -15.32 -12.10
C SER A 239 12.77 -14.98 -11.30
N THR A 240 13.87 -14.70 -11.99
CA THR A 240 15.03 -14.07 -11.32
C THR A 240 14.68 -12.63 -11.01
N ILE A 241 14.92 -12.18 -9.77
CA ILE A 241 14.63 -10.80 -9.34
C ILE A 241 15.96 -10.10 -9.08
N ARG A 242 16.13 -8.90 -9.63
CA ARG A 242 17.21 -7.98 -9.25
C ARG A 242 16.61 -6.65 -8.84
N VAL A 243 17.10 -6.09 -7.75
CA VAL A 243 16.63 -4.81 -7.23
C VAL A 243 17.55 -3.69 -7.70
N PHE A 244 16.99 -2.60 -8.22
CA PHE A 244 17.73 -1.38 -8.55
C PHE A 244 17.35 -0.25 -7.59
N LYS A 245 18.25 0.73 -7.45
CA LYS A 245 18.07 1.85 -6.52
C LYS A 245 16.91 2.76 -6.95
N HIS A 246 16.14 3.24 -5.98
CA HIS A 246 14.99 4.08 -6.23
C HIS A 246 15.39 5.33 -6.96
N ASN A 247 14.60 5.69 -7.97
CA ASN A 247 14.78 6.92 -8.72
C ASN A 247 16.20 7.08 -9.31
N ASN A 248 16.86 5.97 -9.66
CA ASN A 248 18.22 5.97 -10.19
C ASN A 248 18.31 5.21 -11.53
N MET A 249 18.17 5.97 -12.63
CA MET A 249 18.23 5.42 -13.99
C MET A 249 19.58 4.78 -14.33
N GLN A 250 20.68 5.28 -13.77
CA GLN A 250 22.01 4.69 -14.00
C GLN A 250 22.12 3.29 -13.38
N SER A 251 21.52 3.09 -12.20
CA SER A 251 21.42 1.78 -11.55
C SER A 251 20.59 0.81 -12.40
N LEU A 252 19.45 1.27 -12.92
CA LEU A 252 18.58 0.46 -13.78
C LEU A 252 19.32 0.06 -15.07
N GLU A 253 19.92 1.04 -15.76
CA GLU A 253 20.64 0.83 -17.02
C GLU A 253 21.80 -0.14 -16.84
N LYS A 254 22.59 0.03 -15.78
CA LYS A 254 23.70 -0.87 -15.46
C LYS A 254 23.21 -2.32 -15.33
N LEU A 255 22.18 -2.56 -14.51
CA LEU A 255 21.65 -3.92 -14.30
C LEU A 255 21.04 -4.50 -15.57
N LEU A 256 20.39 -3.68 -16.39
CA LEU A 256 19.82 -4.11 -17.66
C LEU A 256 20.92 -4.51 -18.66
N ARG A 257 21.98 -3.71 -18.80
CA ARG A 257 23.13 -4.02 -19.65
C ARG A 257 23.82 -5.31 -19.21
N GLU A 258 24.11 -5.44 -17.92
CA GLU A 258 24.69 -6.66 -17.36
C GLU A 258 23.81 -7.89 -17.61
N ALA A 259 22.49 -7.75 -17.44
CA ALA A 259 21.54 -8.83 -17.68
C ALA A 259 21.52 -9.28 -19.15
N ILE A 260 21.58 -8.34 -20.09
CA ILE A 260 21.59 -8.63 -21.53
C ILE A 260 22.91 -9.29 -21.93
N VAL A 261 24.05 -8.78 -21.45
CA VAL A 261 25.38 -9.29 -21.80
C VAL A 261 25.64 -10.67 -21.21
N HIS A 262 25.31 -10.89 -19.93
CA HIS A 262 25.63 -12.14 -19.24
C HIS A 262 24.54 -13.21 -19.35
N GLY A 263 23.31 -12.83 -19.69
CA GLY A 263 22.17 -13.74 -19.74
C GLY A 263 21.77 -14.29 -18.37
N GLN A 264 21.11 -15.45 -18.39
CA GLN A 264 20.62 -16.16 -17.21
C GLN A 264 21.77 -16.66 -16.34
N PRO A 265 21.66 -16.58 -15.00
CA PRO A 265 22.66 -17.12 -14.08
C PRO A 265 23.00 -18.58 -14.40
N ARG A 266 24.28 -18.93 -14.34
CA ARG A 266 24.86 -20.27 -14.58
C ARG A 266 24.77 -20.79 -16.01
N THR A 267 23.68 -20.51 -16.73
CA THR A 267 23.46 -21.05 -18.07
C THR A 267 23.91 -20.10 -19.18
N HIS A 268 24.05 -18.80 -18.88
CA HIS A 268 24.35 -17.74 -19.85
C HIS A 268 23.37 -17.67 -21.05
N ARG A 269 22.21 -18.31 -20.92
CA ARG A 269 21.15 -18.27 -21.94
C ARG A 269 20.49 -16.90 -21.96
N PRO A 270 20.00 -16.42 -23.11
CA PRO A 270 19.22 -15.19 -23.16
C PRO A 270 17.98 -15.28 -22.26
N TRP A 271 17.56 -14.15 -21.71
CA TRP A 271 16.32 -14.05 -20.95
C TRP A 271 15.12 -14.21 -21.88
N LYS A 272 14.09 -14.95 -21.44
CA LYS A 272 12.84 -15.07 -22.21
C LYS A 272 12.07 -13.75 -22.24
N LYS A 273 12.10 -13.02 -21.11
CA LYS A 273 11.47 -11.72 -20.93
C LYS A 273 12.20 -10.97 -19.82
N ILE A 274 12.32 -9.66 -19.96
CA ILE A 274 12.76 -8.75 -18.90
C ILE A 274 11.58 -7.84 -18.59
N LEU A 275 11.13 -7.85 -17.34
CA LEU A 275 10.07 -6.98 -16.84
C LEU A 275 10.70 -5.96 -15.89
N ILE A 276 10.43 -4.68 -16.14
CA ILE A 276 10.82 -3.60 -15.23
C ILE A 276 9.58 -3.26 -14.40
N MET A 277 9.72 -3.31 -13.08
CA MET A 277 8.64 -3.06 -12.13
C MET A 277 8.97 -1.84 -11.30
N VAL A 278 8.10 -0.86 -11.42
CA VAL A 278 8.22 0.45 -10.78
C VAL A 278 6.89 0.83 -10.16
N GLU A 279 6.95 1.49 -9.02
CA GLU A 279 5.77 2.04 -8.36
C GLU A 279 6.02 3.47 -7.93
N GLY A 280 5.00 4.31 -8.11
CA GLY A 280 5.01 5.70 -7.69
C GLY A 280 5.52 6.67 -8.75
N ILE A 281 5.80 7.88 -8.28
CA ILE A 281 6.27 9.01 -9.07
C ILE A 281 7.80 8.94 -9.14
N TYR A 282 8.34 8.71 -10.33
CA TYR A 282 9.76 8.83 -10.62
C TYR A 282 10.08 10.27 -11.02
N ARG A 283 11.27 10.75 -10.61
CA ARG A 283 11.80 12.07 -10.99
C ARG A 283 12.62 11.97 -12.29
#